data_AF-L9W4F0-F1
#
_entry.id   AF-L9W4F0-F1
#
_cell.length_a   1.000
_cell.length_b   1.000
_cell.length_c   1.000
_cell.angle_alpha   90.00
_cell.angle_beta   90.00
_cell.angle_gamma   90.00
#
_symmetry.space_group_name_H-M   'P 1'
#
loop_
_entity.id
_entity.type
_entity.pdbx_description
1 polymer ?
#
loop_
_entity_poly.entity_id
_entity_poly.type
_entity_poly.pdbx_seq_one_letter_code
_entity_poly.pdbx_strand_id
1 'polypeptide(L)'
;MIDVDPATLVLEFVGSAVLGGVLGFATKQVAKLVAVLIGVQLMAFRYLESQEIVIVDWNRLSAGFIETQAQTQTQATHWFESVLSMLSVGAGFTSGFLIGFHRG
;
A
#
# COMPACT_ATOMS: atom_id res chain seq x y z
N MET A 1 16.32 32.43 -10.71
CA MET A 1 16.64 31.26 -11.55
C MET A 1 17.24 30.27 -10.58
N ILE A 2 16.49 29.24 -10.16
CA ILE A 2 17.00 28.27 -9.19
C ILE A 2 18.03 27.45 -9.96
N ASP A 3 19.29 27.61 -9.60
CA ASP A 3 20.41 26.80 -10.08
C ASP A 3 20.26 25.42 -9.42
N VAL A 4 19.30 24.63 -9.90
CA VAL A 4 19.14 23.24 -9.48
C VAL A 4 20.24 22.48 -10.17
N ASP A 5 21.37 22.35 -9.46
CA ASP A 5 22.46 21.48 -9.88
C ASP A 5 21.89 20.06 -10.09
N PRO A 6 21.95 19.49 -11.31
CA PRO A 6 21.41 18.18 -11.60
C PRO A 6 21.98 17.09 -10.68
N ALA A 7 23.19 17.29 -10.13
CA ALA A 7 23.78 16.38 -9.15
C ALA A 7 22.99 16.34 -7.83
N THR A 8 22.48 17.49 -7.36
CA THR A 8 21.75 17.58 -6.08
C THR A 8 20.36 16.95 -6.20
N LEU A 9 19.67 17.18 -7.33
CA LEU A 9 18.39 16.54 -7.64
C LEU A 9 18.51 15.01 -7.71
N VAL A 10 19.57 14.50 -8.32
CA VAL A 10 19.83 13.06 -8.40
C VAL A 10 20.12 12.47 -7.03
N LEU A 11 20.88 13.18 -6.18
CA LEU A 11 21.17 12.72 -4.82
C LEU A 11 19.89 12.61 -3.97
N GLU A 12 19.02 13.62 -4.03
CA GLU A 12 17.72 13.62 -3.33
C GLU A 12 16.78 12.51 -3.83
N PHE A 13 16.74 12.29 -5.15
CA PHE A 13 15.99 11.21 -5.77
C PHE A 13 16.48 9.82 -5.35
N VAL A 14 17.80 9.61 -5.32
CA VAL A 14 18.40 8.33 -4.89
C VAL A 14 18.14 8.10 -3.40
N GLY A 15 18.23 9.14 -2.57
CA GLY A 15 17.91 9.07 -1.15
C GLY A 15 16.45 8.64 -0.91
N SER A 16 15.50 9.26 -1.61
CA SER A 16 14.08 8.90 -1.48
C SER A 16 13.79 7.51 -2.08
N ALA A 17 14.49 7.10 -3.15
CA ALA A 17 14.36 5.77 -3.73
C ALA A 17 14.86 4.65 -2.79
N VAL A 18 15.95 4.85 -2.06
CA VAL A 18 16.43 3.86 -1.09
C VAL A 18 15.43 3.70 0.05
N LEU A 19 14.92 4.82 0.60
CA LEU A 19 13.89 4.80 1.65
C LEU A 19 12.61 4.14 1.16
N GLY A 20 12.16 4.49 -0.05
CA GLY A 20 11.04 3.85 -0.72
C GLY A 20 11.24 2.35 -0.86
N GLY A 21 12.43 1.91 -1.31
CA GLY A 21 12.74 0.50 -1.50
C GLY A 21 12.77 -0.32 -0.21
N VAL A 22 13.35 0.21 0.86
CA VAL A 22 13.34 -0.46 2.18
C VAL A 22 11.90 -0.58 2.70
N LEU A 23 11.10 0.47 2.56
CA LEU A 23 9.70 0.45 2.98
C LEU A 23 8.85 -0.50 2.11
N GLY A 24 9.10 -0.55 0.80
CA GLY A 24 8.43 -1.47 -0.13
C GLY A 24 8.72 -2.93 0.22
N PHE A 25 9.97 -3.24 0.56
CA PHE A 25 10.37 -4.57 1.02
C PHE A 25 9.67 -4.94 2.34
N ALA A 26 9.65 -4.03 3.32
CA ALA A 26 8.98 -4.26 4.61
C ALA A 26 7.46 -4.46 4.44
N THR A 27 6.83 -3.65 3.59
CA THR A 27 5.40 -3.75 3.27
C THR A 27 5.02 -5.14 2.78
N LYS A 28 5.86 -5.80 1.97
CA LYS A 28 5.55 -7.14 1.45
C LYS A 28 5.50 -8.22 2.53
N GLN A 29 6.36 -8.13 3.55
CA GLN A 29 6.32 -9.07 4.67
C GLN A 29 5.07 -8.88 5.53
N VAL A 30 4.70 -7.63 5.80
CA VAL A 30 3.45 -7.30 6.50
C VAL A 30 2.24 -7.77 5.69
N ALA A 31 2.24 -7.56 4.37
CA ALA A 31 1.16 -8.01 3.49
C ALA A 31 0.99 -9.53 3.52
N LYS A 32 2.08 -10.30 3.49
CA LYS A 32 2.04 -11.77 3.62
C LYS A 32 1.40 -12.19 4.96
N LEU A 33 1.80 -11.57 6.06
CA LEU A 33 1.26 -11.89 7.40
C LEU A 33 -0.23 -11.55 7.51
N VAL A 34 -0.64 -10.38 7.02
CA VAL A 34 -2.04 -9.94 7.01
C VAL A 34 -2.88 -10.84 6.11
N ALA A 35 -2.38 -11.24 4.94
CA ALA A 35 -3.08 -12.16 4.04
C ALA A 35 -3.34 -13.52 4.69
N VAL A 36 -2.35 -14.07 5.41
CA VAL A 36 -2.53 -15.32 6.18
C VAL A 36 -3.56 -15.14 7.28
N LEU A 37 -3.49 -14.05 8.05
CA LEU A 37 -4.43 -13.78 9.13
C LEU A 37 -5.88 -13.69 8.62
N ILE A 38 -6.11 -12.91 7.56
CA ILE A 38 -7.43 -12.77 6.93
C ILE A 38 -7.90 -14.10 6.36
N GLY A 39 -7.03 -14.85 5.68
CA GLY A 39 -7.38 -16.14 5.10
C GLY A 39 -7.83 -17.16 6.15
N VAL A 40 -7.13 -17.23 7.29
CA VAL A 40 -7.51 -18.10 8.40
C VAL A 40 -8.85 -17.68 9.01
N GLN A 41 -9.08 -16.39 9.20
CA GLN A 41 -10.37 -15.87 9.70
C GLN A 41 -11.53 -16.22 8.75
N LEU A 42 -11.32 -16.07 7.44
CA LEU A 42 -12.33 -16.43 6.43
C LEU A 42 -12.60 -17.95 6.42
N MET A 43 -11.57 -18.78 6.55
CA MET A 43 -11.76 -20.23 6.69
C MET A 43 -12.55 -20.58 7.95
N ALA A 44 -12.28 -19.93 9.07
CA ALA A 44 -13.02 -20.15 10.31
C ALA A 44 -14.50 -19.77 10.16
N PHE A 45 -14.81 -18.64 9.53
CA PHE A 45 -16.20 -18.25 9.26
C PHE A 45 -16.90 -19.18 8.28
N ARG A 46 -16.22 -19.63 7.22
CA ARG A 46 -16.74 -20.62 6.27
C ARG A 46 -17.06 -21.95 6.96
N TYR A 47 -16.23 -22.36 7.93
CA TYR A 47 -16.46 -23.57 8.72
C TYR A 47 -17.69 -23.44 9.63
N LEU A 48 -17.85 -22.31 10.33
CA LEU A 48 -19.02 -22.05 11.17
C LEU A 48 -20.32 -21.93 10.36
N GLU A 49 -20.24 -21.40 9.14
CA GLU A 49 -21.34 -21.39 8.17
C GLU A 49 -21.73 -22.81 7.75
N SER A 50 -20.75 -23.69 7.51
CA SER A 50 -21.01 -25.10 7.20
C SER A 50 -21.67 -25.88 8.34
N GLN A 51 -21.54 -25.42 9.59
CA GLN A 51 -22.19 -26.02 10.75
C GLN A 51 -23.58 -25.42 11.02
N GLU A 52 -24.09 -24.55 10.14
CA GLU A 52 -25.36 -23.81 10.28
C GLU A 52 -25.42 -22.91 11.54
N ILE A 53 -24.27 -22.60 12.15
CA ILE A 53 -24.20 -21.77 13.37
C ILE A 53 -24.23 -20.27 13.01
N VAL A 54 -23.66 -19.88 11.87
CA VAL A 54 -23.51 -18.47 11.45
C VAL A 54 -23.86 -18.32 9.97
N ILE A 55 -24.58 -17.27 9.60
CA ILE A 55 -24.86 -16.93 8.19
C ILE A 55 -23.89 -15.83 7.76
N VAL A 56 -23.11 -16.06 6.69
CA VAL A 56 -22.11 -15.11 6.19
C VAL A 56 -22.59 -14.50 4.87
N ASP A 57 -22.82 -13.19 4.85
CA ASP A 57 -23.22 -12.45 3.64
C ASP A 57 -21.97 -12.06 2.81
N TRP A 58 -21.59 -12.95 1.91
CA TRP A 58 -20.43 -12.80 1.02
C TRP A 58 -20.51 -11.56 0.12
N ASN A 59 -21.72 -11.08 -0.21
CA ASN A 59 -21.91 -9.89 -1.03
C ASN A 59 -21.56 -8.61 -0.26
N ARG A 60 -21.87 -8.56 1.04
CA ARG A 60 -21.47 -7.45 1.91
C ARG A 60 -19.98 -7.48 2.23
N LEU A 61 -19.37 -8.66 2.39
CA LEU A 61 -17.91 -8.76 2.58
C LEU A 61 -17.13 -8.19 1.38
N SER A 62 -17.55 -8.47 0.16
CA SER A 62 -16.88 -7.96 -1.04
C SER A 62 -17.19 -6.48 -1.30
N ALA A 63 -18.45 -6.07 -1.14
CA ALA A 63 -18.85 -4.67 -1.28
C ALA A 63 -18.16 -3.77 -0.24
N GLY A 64 -18.04 -4.23 1.00
CA GLY A 64 -17.34 -3.51 2.06
C GLY A 64 -15.85 -3.31 1.76
N PHE A 65 -15.20 -4.24 1.06
CA PHE A 65 -13.82 -4.07 0.61
C PHE A 65 -13.70 -2.96 -0.44
N ILE A 66 -14.63 -2.90 -1.41
CA ILE A 66 -14.65 -1.85 -2.44
C ILE A 66 -14.99 -0.49 -1.83
N GLU A 67 -15.95 -0.41 -0.92
CA GLU A 67 -16.33 0.82 -0.24
C GLU A 67 -15.20 1.35 0.66
N THR A 68 -14.54 0.45 1.40
CA THR A 68 -13.36 0.81 2.20
C THR A 68 -12.23 1.29 1.29
N GLN A 69 -12.01 0.65 0.14
CA GLN A 69 -11.02 1.10 -0.84
C GLN A 69 -11.36 2.50 -1.37
N ALA A 70 -12.63 2.77 -1.69
CA ALA A 70 -13.08 4.09 -2.16
C ALA A 70 -12.88 5.18 -1.09
N GLN A 71 -13.23 4.92 0.17
CA GLN A 71 -12.99 5.83 1.29
C GLN A 71 -11.50 6.07 1.55
N THR A 72 -10.70 5.00 1.50
CA THR A 72 -9.24 5.07 1.64
C THR A 72 -8.63 5.86 0.49
N GLN A 73 -9.19 5.76 -0.72
CA GLN A 73 -8.74 6.50 -1.88
C GLN A 73 -9.04 7.99 -1.76
N THR A 74 -10.21 8.40 -1.26
CA THR A 74 -10.53 9.82 -0.98
C THR A 74 -9.59 10.42 0.07
N GLN A 75 -9.30 9.68 1.15
CA GLN A 75 -8.31 10.08 2.15
C GLN A 75 -6.89 10.12 1.56
N ALA A 76 -6.60 9.17 0.66
CA ALA A 76 -5.32 9.09 -0.05
C ALA A 76 -5.07 10.32 -0.91
N THR A 77 -6.08 10.79 -1.63
CA THR A 77 -5.95 11.95 -2.51
C THR A 77 -5.47 13.19 -1.75
N HIS A 78 -5.95 13.44 -0.53
CA HIS A 78 -5.60 14.65 0.23
C HIS A 78 -4.11 14.72 0.64
N TRP A 79 -3.53 13.60 1.08
CA TRP A 79 -2.08 13.57 1.37
C TRP A 79 -1.24 13.33 0.10
N PHE A 80 -1.79 12.67 -0.91
CA PHE A 80 -1.11 12.44 -2.18
C PHE A 80 -0.95 13.75 -2.97
N GLU A 81 -1.94 14.64 -2.97
CA GLU A 81 -1.81 16.01 -3.49
C GLU A 81 -0.69 16.79 -2.79
N SER A 82 -0.56 16.63 -1.47
CA SER A 82 0.54 17.23 -0.70
C SER A 82 1.90 16.65 -1.12
N VAL A 83 2.00 15.35 -1.38
CA VAL A 83 3.22 14.69 -1.86
C VAL A 83 3.54 15.06 -3.32
N LEU A 84 2.52 15.22 -4.17
CA LEU A 84 2.68 15.71 -5.54
C LEU A 84 3.15 17.17 -5.56
N SER A 85 2.84 17.98 -4.55
CA SER A 85 3.47 19.31 -4.43
C SER A 85 5.00 19.24 -4.19
N MET A 86 5.51 18.08 -3.73
CA MET A 86 6.93 17.67 -3.66
C MET A 86 7.28 16.62 -4.74
N LEU A 87 6.76 16.81 -5.96
CA LEU A 87 6.89 15.87 -7.09
C LEU A 87 8.32 15.36 -7.35
N SER A 88 9.36 16.18 -7.13
CA SER A 88 10.76 15.77 -7.31
C SER A 88 11.17 14.64 -6.36
N VAL A 89 10.70 14.67 -5.12
CA VAL A 89 10.99 13.64 -4.09
C VAL A 89 10.09 12.42 -4.27
N GLY A 90 8.83 12.63 -4.68
CA GLY A 90 7.83 11.57 -4.88
C GLY A 90 8.18 10.58 -6.00
N ALA A 91 8.78 11.04 -7.10
CA ALA A 91 9.19 10.16 -8.20
C ALA A 91 10.33 9.19 -7.81
N GLY A 92 11.28 9.64 -6.98
CA GLY A 92 12.34 8.79 -6.45
C GLY A 92 11.80 7.76 -5.49
N PHE A 93 10.96 8.20 -4.55
CA PHE A 93 10.32 7.31 -3.59
C PHE A 93 9.48 6.21 -4.24
N THR A 94 8.61 6.56 -5.19
CA THR A 94 7.72 5.59 -5.85
C THR A 94 8.47 4.57 -6.69
N SER A 95 9.50 5.01 -7.44
CA SER A 95 10.34 4.09 -8.22
C SER A 95 11.12 3.15 -7.31
N GLY A 96 11.71 3.66 -6.22
CA GLY A 96 12.36 2.86 -5.21
C GLY A 96 11.42 1.87 -4.52
N PHE A 97 10.23 2.32 -4.12
CA PHE A 97 9.20 1.51 -3.49
C PHE A 97 8.75 0.35 -4.37
N LEU A 98 8.48 0.60 -5.65
CA LEU A 98 8.09 -0.46 -6.58
C LEU A 98 9.19 -1.52 -6.72
N ILE A 99 10.46 -1.09 -6.84
CA ILE A 99 11.60 -2.01 -6.95
C ILE A 99 11.76 -2.82 -5.66
N GLY A 100 11.66 -2.19 -4.49
CA GLY A 100 11.75 -2.85 -3.19
C GLY A 100 10.60 -3.83 -2.95
N PHE A 101 9.37 -3.45 -3.32
CA PHE A 101 8.19 -4.31 -3.25
C PHE A 101 8.30 -5.54 -4.18
N HIS A 102 8.82 -5.35 -5.39
CA HIS A 102 9.01 -6.47 -6.33
C HIS A 102 10.05 -7.48 -5.82
N ARG A 103 11.12 -6.99 -5.19
CA ARG A 103 12.22 -7.82 -4.64
C ARG A 103 11.95 -8.46 -3.27
N GLY A 104 10.97 -7.97 -2.49
CA GLY A 104 10.61 -8.53 -1.15
C GLY A 104 9.77 -9.79 -1.14
#